data_AF-A0A1G9YLK3-F1
#
_entry.id   AF-A0A1G9YLK3-F1
#
_cell.length_a   1.000
_cell.length_b   1.000
_cell.length_c   1.000
_cell.angle_alpha   90.00
_cell.angle_beta   90.00
_cell.angle_gamma   90.00
#
_symmetry.space_group_name_H-M   'P 1'
#
loop_
_entity.id
_entity.type
_entity.pdbx_description
1 polymer ?
#
loop_
_entity_poly.entity_id
_entity_poly.type
_entity_poly.pdbx_seq_one_letter_code
_entity_poly.pdbx_strand_id
1 'polypeptide(L)'
;MEYIIAEIIKTIKESDTAIIRETKLLQLFMRIFTEALVCALEIMDTELVEQYKKQGYQIERRDRRTIQGLFGTVTYQRRRIRK
;
A
#
# COMPACT_ATOMS: atom_id res chain seq x y z
N MET A 1 -6.78 5.63 -11.75
CA MET A 1 -7.87 4.68 -12.09
C MET A 1 -7.79 4.26 -13.56
N GLU A 2 -7.71 5.19 -14.50
CA GLU A 2 -7.60 4.89 -15.95
C GLU A 2 -6.40 3.99 -16.30
N TYR A 3 -5.25 4.21 -15.66
CA TYR A 3 -4.06 3.37 -15.83
C TYR A 3 -4.30 1.89 -15.45
N ILE A 4 -5.03 1.64 -14.35
CA ILE A 4 -5.35 0.28 -13.90
C ILE A 4 -6.25 -0.43 -14.92
N ILE A 5 -7.26 0.28 -15.44
CA ILE A 5 -8.17 -0.25 -16.46
C ILE A 5 -7.41 -0.59 -17.74
N ALA A 6 -6.50 0.29 -18.17
CA ALA A 6 -5.64 0.03 -19.33
C ALA A 6 -4.74 -1.21 -19.12
N GLU A 7 -4.15 -1.37 -17.93
CA GLU A 7 -3.30 -2.51 -17.58
C GLU A 7 -4.08 -3.84 -17.53
N ILE A 8 -5.33 -3.81 -17.04
CA ILE A 8 -6.25 -4.97 -17.09
C ILE A 8 -6.58 -5.33 -18.54
N ILE A 9 -7.00 -4.36 -19.36
CA ILE A 9 -7.34 -4.60 -20.78
C ILE A 9 -6.13 -5.17 -21.53
N LYS A 10 -4.95 -4.61 -21.30
CA LYS A 10 -3.69 -5.09 -21.87
C LYS A 10 -3.43 -6.54 -21.47
N THR A 11 -3.52 -6.85 -20.18
CA THR A 11 -3.33 -8.21 -19.65
C THR A 11 -4.31 -9.20 -20.27
N ILE A 12 -5.56 -8.82 -20.46
CA ILE A 12 -6.58 -9.68 -21.08
C ILE A 12 -6.27 -9.94 -22.56
N LYS A 13 -5.81 -8.92 -23.30
CA LYS A 13 -5.53 -9.01 -24.74
C LYS A 13 -4.23 -9.75 -25.07
N GLU A 14 -3.20 -9.62 -24.24
CA GLU A 14 -1.85 -10.13 -24.51
C GLU A 14 -1.56 -11.50 -23.87
N SER A 15 -2.54 -12.10 -23.19
CA SER A 15 -2.33 -13.39 -22.53
C SER A 15 -2.76 -14.54 -23.44
N ASP A 16 -1.83 -15.44 -23.75
CA ASP A 16 -2.05 -16.59 -24.65
C ASP A 16 -3.01 -17.64 -24.08
N THR A 17 -3.04 -17.78 -22.75
CA THR A 17 -3.89 -18.77 -22.06
C THR A 17 -4.65 -18.14 -20.90
N ALA A 18 -5.76 -18.78 -20.53
CA ALA A 18 -6.56 -18.37 -19.38
C ALA A 18 -5.74 -18.37 -18.07
N ILE A 19 -4.89 -19.38 -17.86
CA ILE A 19 -4.05 -19.52 -16.66
C ILE A 19 -3.05 -18.35 -16.55
N ILE A 20 -2.39 -17.99 -17.66
CA ILE A 20 -1.46 -16.85 -17.68
C ILE A 20 -2.21 -15.55 -17.36
N ARG A 21 -3.39 -15.37 -17.95
CA ARG A 21 -4.23 -14.20 -17.74
C ARG A 21 -4.64 -14.06 -16.27
N GLU A 22 -5.18 -15.12 -15.69
CA GLU A 22 -5.62 -15.15 -14.29
C GLU A 22 -4.47 -14.87 -13.32
N THR A 23 -3.30 -15.48 -13.57
CA THR A 23 -2.10 -15.27 -12.75
C THR A 23 -1.64 -13.82 -12.81
N LYS A 24 -1.57 -13.22 -14.01
CA LYS A 24 -1.17 -11.81 -14.17
C LYS A 24 -2.17 -10.86 -13.53
N LEU A 25 -3.48 -11.12 -13.65
CA LEU A 25 -4.51 -10.33 -13.00
C LEU A 25 -4.43 -10.44 -11.47
N LEU A 26 -4.18 -11.63 -10.93
CA LEU A 26 -3.98 -11.82 -9.49
C LEU A 26 -2.79 -11.00 -8.98
N GLN A 27 -1.66 -11.06 -9.68
CA GLN A 27 -0.47 -10.27 -9.35
C GLN A 27 -0.75 -8.76 -9.40
N LEU A 28 -1.49 -8.30 -10.42
CA LEU A 28 -1.89 -6.90 -10.54
C LEU A 28 -2.76 -6.47 -9.35
N PHE A 29 -3.76 -7.26 -8.98
CA PHE A 29 -4.63 -6.95 -7.84
C PHE A 29 -3.88 -6.96 -6.51
N MET A 30 -2.98 -7.92 -6.30
CA MET A 30 -2.11 -7.96 -5.12
C MET A 30 -1.28 -6.69 -5.03
N ARG A 31 -0.64 -6.28 -6.13
CA ARG A 31 0.13 -5.04 -6.18
C ARG A 31 -0.71 -3.81 -5.83
N ILE A 32 -1.86 -3.63 -6.49
CA ILE A 32 -2.78 -2.51 -6.24
C ILE A 32 -3.22 -2.49 -4.76
N PHE A 33 -3.56 -3.65 -4.21
CA PHE A 33 -3.97 -3.76 -2.81
C PHE A 33 -2.83 -3.34 -1.86
N THR A 34 -1.61 -3.84 -2.08
CA THR A 34 -0.47 -3.50 -1.24
C THR A 34 -0.10 -2.02 -1.31
N GLU A 35 -0.13 -1.42 -2.50
CA GLU A 35 0.10 0.03 -2.70
C GLU A 35 -0.98 0.86 -1.99
N ALA A 36 -2.26 0.49 -2.12
CA ALA A 36 -3.35 1.16 -1.44
C ALA A 36 -3.23 1.06 0.09
N LEU A 37 -2.79 -0.09 0.60
CA LEU A 37 -2.61 -0.30 2.03
C LEU A 37 -1.45 0.53 2.60
N VAL A 38 -0.34 0.68 1.85
CA VAL A 38 0.75 1.62 2.23
C VAL A 38 0.18 3.03 2.39
N CYS A 39 -0.53 3.53 1.38
CA CYS A 39 -1.12 4.86 1.42
C CYS A 39 -2.06 5.05 2.62
N ALA A 40 -2.94 4.08 2.87
CA ALA A 40 -3.87 4.14 3.99
C ALA A 40 -3.14 4.21 5.35
N LEU A 41 -2.10 3.39 5.54
CA LEU A 41 -1.30 3.38 6.77
C LEU A 41 -0.58 4.71 7.02
N GLU A 42 -0.04 5.33 5.96
CA GLU A 42 0.67 6.61 6.08
C GLU A 42 -0.28 7.81 6.29
N ILE A 43 -1.49 7.76 5.73
CA ILE A 43 -2.55 8.72 6.01
C ILE A 43 -2.94 8.65 7.49
N MET A 44 -3.24 7.44 7.99
CA MET A 44 -3.57 7.24 9.41
C MET A 44 -2.44 7.70 10.34
N ASP A 45 -1.18 7.41 10.02
CA ASP A 45 -0.03 7.91 10.78
C ASP A 45 0.00 9.45 10.82
N THR A 46 -0.33 10.11 9.71
CA THR A 46 -0.39 11.58 9.64
C THR A 46 -1.48 12.16 10.51
N GLU A 47 -2.69 11.61 10.43
CA GLU A 47 -3.82 12.06 11.25
C GLU A 47 -3.54 11.86 12.75
N LEU A 48 -2.99 10.71 13.14
CA LEU A 48 -2.62 10.42 14.52
C LEU A 48 -1.54 11.39 15.04
N VAL A 49 -0.50 11.65 14.25
CA VAL A 49 0.58 12.57 14.64
C VAL A 49 0.07 13.98 14.90
N GLU A 50 -0.85 14.48 14.07
CA GLU A 50 -1.46 15.79 14.29
C GLU A 50 -2.32 15.83 15.57
N GLN A 51 -2.99 14.73 15.92
CA GLN A 51 -3.70 14.62 17.19
C GLN A 51 -2.76 14.60 18.41
N TYR A 52 -1.64 13.88 18.32
CA TYR A 52 -0.68 13.79 19.42
C TYR A 52 0.12 15.08 19.62
N LYS A 53 0.45 15.82 18.55
CA LYS A 53 1.07 17.15 18.66
C LYS A 53 0.21 18.12 19.47
N LYS A 54 -1.12 18.10 19.27
CA LYS A 54 -2.06 18.92 20.06
C LYS A 54 -2.05 18.58 21.55
N GLN A 55 -1.59 17.38 21.91
CA GLN A 55 -1.46 16.91 23.30
C GLN A 55 -0.04 17.15 23.87
N GLY A 56 0.82 17.87 23.14
CA GLY A 56 2.18 18.22 23.57
C GLY A 56 3.25 17.17 23.25
N TYR A 57 2.92 16.10 22.53
CA TYR A 57 3.89 15.09 22.15
C TYR A 57 4.77 15.56 20.98
N GLN A 58 5.99 15.02 20.90
CA GLN A 58 6.96 15.31 19.86
C GLN A 58 7.25 14.07 18.99
N ILE A 59 7.58 14.31 17.72
CA ILE A 59 8.05 13.25 16.82
C ILE A 59 9.52 12.99 17.14
N GLU A 60 9.84 11.75 17.50
CA GLU A 60 11.20 11.34 17.84
C GLU A 60 11.96 10.83 16.62
N ARG A 61 11.30 10.01 15.79
CA ARG A 61 11.90 9.41 14.59
C ARG A 61 10.85 8.98 13.57
N ARG A 62 11.27 8.79 12.33
CA ARG A 62 10.47 8.20 11.24
C ARG A 62 11.08 6.88 10.83
N ASP A 63 10.41 5.79 11.15
CA ASP A 63 10.90 4.43 10.91
C ASP A 63 10.22 3.84 9.69
N ARG A 64 10.97 3.06 8.91
CA ARG A 64 10.41 2.16 7.90
C ARG A 64 9.94 0.88 8.58
N ARG A 65 8.72 0.45 8.30
CA ARG A 65 8.10 -0.77 8.86
C ARG A 65 7.63 -1.66 7.74
N THR A 66 7.83 -2.96 7.90
CA THR A 66 7.46 -3.98 6.92
C THR A 66 6.54 -5.00 7.58
N ILE A 67 5.43 -5.31 6.91
CA ILE A 67 4.45 -6.31 7.31
C ILE A 67 4.35 -7.34 6.18
N GLN A 68 4.40 -8.62 6.55
CA GLN A 68 4.13 -9.72 5.63
C GLN A 68 2.66 -10.12 5.75
N GLY A 69 1.92 -10.06 4.64
CA GLY A 69 0.52 -10.49 4.58
C GLY A 69 0.26 -11.49 3.46
N LEU A 70 -0.99 -11.94 3.36
CA LEU A 70 -1.44 -12.89 2.33
C LEU A 70 -1.27 -12.34 0.90
N PHE A 71 -1.53 -11.04 0.72
CA PHE A 71 -1.47 -10.37 -0.58
C PHE A 71 -0.08 -9.83 -0.94
N GLY A 72 0.92 -10.06 -0.07
CA GLY A 72 2.30 -9.64 -0.29
C GLY A 72 2.89 -8.86 0.88
N THR A 73 4.10 -8.35 0.63
CA THR A 73 4.86 -7.56 1.59
C THR A 73 4.50 -6.08 1.47
N VAL A 74 4.14 -5.46 2.58
CA VAL A 74 3.80 -4.03 2.65
C VAL A 74 4.86 -3.33 3.47
N THR A 75 5.48 -2.30 2.88
CA THR A 75 6.49 -1.49 3.57
C THR A 75 6.09 -0.03 3.55
N TYR A 76 5.96 0.58 4.72
CA TYR A 76 5.46 1.94 4.92
C TYR A 76 6.29 2.68 5.95
N GLN A 77 6.13 4.00 6.03
CA GLN A 77 6.80 4.82 7.03
C GLN A 77 5.85 5.18 8.18
N ARG A 78 6.37 5.13 9.41
CA ARG A 78 5.62 5.46 10.61
C ARG A 78 6.44 6.35 11.53
N ARG A 79 5.82 7.36 12.14
CA ARG A 79 6.48 8.22 13.13
C ARG A 79 6.36 7.61 14.52
N ARG A 80 7.48 7.53 15.23
CA ARG A 80 7.49 7.28 16.69
C ARG A 80 7.32 8.60 17.41
N ILE A 81 6.40 8.61 18.36
CA ILE A 81 6.03 9.79 19.13
C ILE A 81 6.47 9.58 20.58
N ARG A 82 6.97 10.64 21.20
CA ARG A 82 7.38 10.67 22.61
C ARG A 82 6.67 11.83 23.32
N LYS A 83 6.26 11.58 24.57
CA LYS A 83 5.72 12.61 25.45
C LYS A 83 6.83 13.44 26.06
#